data_AF-A0A167WB72-F1
#
_entry.id   AF-A0A167WB72-F1
#
_cell.length_a   1.000
_cell.length_b   1.000
_cell.length_c   1.000
_cell.angle_alpha   90.00
_cell.angle_beta   90.00
_cell.angle_gamma   90.00
#
_symmetry.space_group_name_H-M   'P 1'
#
loop_
_entity.id
_entity.type
_entity.pdbx_description
1 polymer ?
#
loop_
_entity_poly.entity_id
_entity_poly.type
_entity_poly.pdbx_seq_one_letter_code
_entity_poly.pdbx_strand_id
1 'polypeptide(L)' 'MNSKLLLYSLAAVTLIACNQKSDESKNIKKLLEKESATWRAGDGKGHGECLHIQPYSRI' A
#
# COMPACT_ATOMS: atom_id res chain seq x y z
N MET A 1 31.21 21.11 10.60
CA MET A 1 30.52 19.89 10.10
C MET A 1 30.55 19.95 8.58
N ASN A 2 31.17 18.97 7.91
CA ASN A 2 31.48 19.06 6.49
C ASN A 2 30.18 18.96 5.66
N SER A 3 29.81 20.00 4.91
CA SER A 3 28.55 20.07 4.14
C SER A 3 28.33 18.86 3.20
N LYS A 4 29.42 18.32 2.65
CA LYS A 4 29.39 17.07 1.86
C LYS A 4 28.90 15.86 2.67
N LEU A 5 29.32 15.76 3.93
CA LEU A 5 28.92 14.68 4.84
C LEU A 5 27.42 14.74 5.14
N LEU A 6 26.88 15.96 5.33
CA LEU A 6 25.46 16.19 5.53
C LEU A 6 24.62 15.74 4.34
N LEU A 7 25.05 16.05 3.12
CA LEU A 7 24.38 15.63 1.89
C LEU A 7 24.38 14.11 1.73
N TYR A 8 25.49 13.43 2.01
CA TYR A 8 25.56 11.97 1.98
C TYR A 8 24.66 11.32 3.03
N SER A 9 24.62 11.86 4.26
CA SER A 9 23.72 11.35 5.29
C SER A 9 22.25 11.55 4.94
N LEU A 10 21.88 12.67 4.30
CA LEU A 10 20.50 12.92 3.88
C LEU A 10 20.07 11.95 2.77
N ALA A 11 20.95 11.69 1.80
CA ALA A 11 20.69 10.72 0.73
C ALA A 11 20.58 9.27 1.24
N ALA A 12 21.33 8.90 2.28
CA ALA A 12 21.24 7.58 2.89
C ALA A 12 19.90 7.37 3.61
N VAL A 13 19.40 8.39 4.32
CA VAL A 13 18.11 8.31 5.05
C VAL A 13 16.93 8.16 4.09
N THR A 14 16.93 8.85 2.94
CA THR A 14 15.84 8.75 1.95
C THR A 14 15.78 7.37 1.30
N LEU A 15 16.92 6.73 1.02
CA LEU A 15 16.96 5.38 0.45
C LEU A 15 16.41 4.32 1.41
N ILE A 16 16.64 4.47 2.72
CA ILE A 16 16.12 3.55 3.74
C ILE A 16 14.60 3.71 3.91
N ALA A 17 14.09 4.94 3.83
CA ALA A 17 12.66 5.22 3.93
C ALA A 17 11.85 4.64 2.75
N CYS A 18 12.40 4.62 1.53
CA CYS A 18 11.72 4.05 0.36
C CYS A 18 11.56 2.52 0.39
N ASN A 19 12.33 1.81 1.23
CA ASN A 19 12.34 0.34 1.29
C ASN A 19 11.60 -0.22 2.51
N GLN A 20 10.69 0.56 3.10
CA GLN A 20 9.85 0.10 4.20
C GLN A 20 8.93 -1.02 3.71
N LYS A 21 9.28 -2.25 4.11
CA LYS A 21 8.53 -3.46 3.82
C LYS A 21 7.22 -3.42 4.61
N SER A 22 6.13 -3.02 3.97
CA SER A 22 4.80 -3.01 4.58
C SER A 22 4.00 -4.25 4.16
N ASP A 23 3.18 -4.77 5.08
CA ASP A 23 2.24 -5.86 4.78
C ASP A 23 1.10 -5.42 3.83
N GLU A 24 1.02 -4.13 3.53
CA GLU A 24 0.07 -3.51 2.60
C GLU A 24 0.02 -4.24 1.25
N SER A 25 1.17 -4.60 0.68
CA SER A 25 1.20 -5.29 -0.60
C SER A 25 0.44 -6.63 -0.55
N LYS A 26 0.50 -7.32 0.59
CA LYS A 26 -0.22 -8.59 0.80
C LYS A 26 -1.71 -8.34 0.98
N ASN A 27 -2.10 -7.31 1.72
CA ASN A 27 -3.51 -6.94 1.91
C ASN A 27 -4.15 -6.48 0.60
N ILE A 28 -3.44 -5.67 -0.19
CA ILE A 28 -3.87 -5.23 -1.54
C ILE A 28 -4.11 -6.44 -2.44
N LYS A 29 -3.17 -7.40 -2.50
CA LYS A 29 -3.36 -8.62 -3.30
C LYS A 29 -4.61 -9.39 -2.86
N LYS A 30 -4.80 -9.57 -1.56
CA LYS A 30 -5.96 -10.29 -1.01
C LYS A 30 -7.28 -9.57 -1.31
N LEU A 31 -7.29 -8.24 -1.26
CA LEU A 31 -8.47 -7.44 -1.60
C LEU A 31 -8.82 -7.59 -3.09
N LEU A 32 -7.83 -7.48 -3.98
CA LEU A 32 -8.01 -7.67 -5.43
C LEU A 32 -8.47 -9.09 -5.79
N GLU A 33 -7.93 -10.11 -5.11
CA GLU A 33 -8.37 -11.50 -5.26
C GLU A 33 -9.86 -11.63 -4.90
N LYS A 34 -10.27 -11.08 -3.75
CA LYS A 34 -11.67 -11.08 -3.29
C LYS A 34 -12.59 -10.35 -4.28
N GLU A 35 -12.22 -9.14 -4.69
CA GLU A 35 -12.97 -8.34 -5.67
C GLU A 35 -13.17 -9.10 -6.99
N SER A 36 -12.11 -9.76 -7.47
CA SER A 36 -12.18 -10.53 -8.71
C SER A 36 -13.05 -11.80 -8.55
N ALA A 37 -13.09 -12.39 -7.37
CA ALA A 37 -13.91 -13.56 -7.07
C ALA A 37 -15.40 -13.17 -6.99
N THR A 38 -15.74 -12.09 -6.30
CA THR A 38 -17.12 -11.60 -6.17
C THR A 38 -17.68 -11.14 -7.52
N TRP A 39 -16.86 -10.49 -8.36
CA TRP A 39 -17.24 -10.15 -9.73
C TRP A 39 -17.63 -11.38 -10.56
N ARG A 40 -16.80 -12.42 -10.56
CA ARG A 40 -17.08 -13.67 -11.30
C ARG A 40 -18.28 -14.44 -10.74
N ALA A 41 -18.55 -14.32 -9.44
CA ALA A 41 -19.71 -14.92 -8.79
C ALA A 41 -21.01 -14.14 -9.02
N GLY A 42 -20.96 -12.93 -9.61
CA GLY A 42 -22.12 -12.05 -9.73
C GLY A 42 -22.59 -11.45 -8.39
N ASP A 43 -21.76 -11.51 -7.35
CA ASP A 43 -22.06 -10.95 -6.03
C ASP A 43 -21.79 -9.44 -6.02
N GLY A 44 -22.76 -8.67 -6.51
CA GLY A 44 -22.67 -7.21 -6.59
C GLY A 44 -22.52 -6.53 -5.23
N LYS A 45 -23.10 -7.10 -4.17
CA LYS A 45 -22.96 -6.55 -2.81
C LYS A 45 -21.54 -6.76 -2.29
N GLY A 46 -21.03 -8.00 -2.36
CA GLY A 46 -19.68 -8.32 -1.93
C GLY A 46 -18.60 -7.63 -2.77
N HIS A 47 -18.87 -7.36 -4.06
CA HIS A 47 -18.00 -6.54 -4.91
C HIS A 47 -18.00 -5.07 -4.47
N GLY A 48 -19.17 -4.48 -4.19
CA GLY A 48 -19.26 -3.10 -3.69
C GLY A 48 -18.58 -2.89 -2.33
N GLU A 49 -18.60 -3.89 -1.45
CA GLU A 49 -17.91 -3.86 -0.16
C GLU A 49 -16.38 -3.74 -0.28
N CYS A 50 -15.78 -4.29 -1.35
CA CYS A 50 -14.34 -4.16 -1.61
C CYS A 50 -13.92 -2.72 -1.97
N LEU A 51 -14.88 -1.88 -2.38
CA LEU A 51 -14.67 -0.50 -2.81
C LEU A 51 -15.12 0.52 -1.76
N HIS A 52 -15.44 0.09 -0.54
CA HIS A 52 -15.93 0.97 0.51
C HIS A 52 -14.80 1.82 1.11
N ILE A 53 -14.68 3.07 0.65
CA ILE A 53 -13.67 4.04 1.10
C ILE A 53 -14.19 4.81 2.33
N GLN A 54 -13.39 4.87 3.39
CA GLN A 54 -13.67 5.62 4.63
C GLN A 54 -12.60 6.70 4.86
N PRO A 55 -12.86 7.70 5.74
CA PRO A 55 -11.82 8.65 6.11
C PRO A 55 -10.57 7.94 6.64
N TYR A 56 -9.40 8.29 6.10
CA TYR A 56 -8.11 7.68 6.44
C TYR A 56 -8.00 6.17 6.17
N SER A 57 -8.84 5.62 5.28
CA SER A 57 -8.77 4.20 4.94
C SER A 57 -7.43 3.83 4.31
N ARG A 58 -6.86 2.73 4.80
CA ARG A 58 -5.70 2.01 4.27
C ARG A 58 -6.13 0.56 4.00
N ILE A 59 -5.46 -0.15 3.10
CA ILE A 59 -5.85 -1.51 2.69
C ILE A 59 -5.31 -2.60 3.63
#